data_AF-V4P280-F1
#
_entry.id   AF-V4P280-F1
#
_cell.length_a   1.000
_cell.length_b   1.000
_cell.length_c   1.000
_cell.angle_alpha   90.00
_cell.angle_beta   90.00
_cell.angle_gamma   90.00
#
_symmetry.space_group_name_H-M   'P 1'
#
loop_
_entity.id
_entity.type
_entity.pdbx_description
1 polymer ?
#
loop_
_entity_poly.entity_id
_entity_poly.type
_entity_poly.pdbx_seq_one_letter_code
_entity_poly.pdbx_strand_id
1 'polypeptide(L)'
;MRDSTFYTLKYVAIELGENQDLIREVSSDMFSEHGCFTAYNAYPVTEQSIPIIMFTQEGIENVREMLADRRDHYVEQMRSTRRMYRRLRRETPAA
;
A
#
# COMPACT_ATOMS: atom_id res chain seq x y z
N MET A 1 -0.43 30.01 2.07
CA MET A 1 0.34 28.83 1.60
C MET A 1 0.40 27.86 2.77
N ARG A 2 -0.22 26.69 2.68
CA ARG A 2 0.06 25.60 3.62
C ARG A 2 1.46 25.11 3.28
N ASP A 3 2.35 25.03 4.26
CA ASP A 3 3.67 24.42 4.07
C ASP A 3 3.45 22.96 3.64
N SER A 4 3.77 22.66 2.39
CA SER A 4 3.73 21.28 1.89
C SER A 4 4.99 20.57 2.37
N THR A 5 4.96 20.06 3.59
CA THR A 5 6.00 19.15 4.09
C THR A 5 5.88 17.82 3.36
N PHE A 6 7.02 17.33 2.89
CA PHE A 6 7.14 16.02 2.25
C PHE A 6 7.88 15.04 3.15
N TYR A 7 7.37 13.82 3.20
CA TYR A 7 7.90 12.71 3.96
C TYR A 7 8.36 11.62 3.01
N THR A 8 9.53 11.04 3.26
CA THR A 8 10.06 9.97 2.41
C THR A 8 9.32 8.66 2.65
N LEU A 9 9.35 7.77 1.66
CA LEU A 9 8.87 6.38 1.79
C LEU A 9 9.33 5.68 3.08
N LYS A 10 10.61 5.85 3.45
CA LYS A 10 11.18 5.25 4.66
C LYS A 10 10.54 5.83 5.93
N TYR A 11 10.29 7.13 5.97
CA TYR A 11 9.60 7.77 7.08
C TYR A 11 8.18 7.20 7.22
N VAL A 12 7.42 7.15 6.13
CA VAL A 12 6.03 6.67 6.15
C VAL A 12 5.94 5.21 6.59
N ALA A 13 6.86 4.35 6.15
CA ALA A 13 6.92 2.96 6.60
C ALA A 13 7.12 2.84 8.12
N ILE A 14 8.01 3.67 8.69
CA ILE A 14 8.24 3.72 10.14
C ILE A 14 7.00 4.25 10.88
N GLU A 15 6.42 5.35 10.39
CA GLU A 15 5.25 6.00 11.00
C GLU A 15 4.03 5.07 11.04
N LEU A 16 3.81 4.28 9.99
CA LEU A 16 2.69 3.34 9.91
C LEU A 16 3.01 1.96 10.51
N GLY A 17 4.26 1.68 10.88
CA GLY A 17 4.68 0.37 11.39
C GLY A 17 4.62 -0.73 10.33
N GLU A 18 4.81 -0.39 9.05
CA GLU A 18 4.67 -1.29 7.92
C GLU A 18 6.00 -1.56 7.20
N ASN A 19 6.02 -2.61 6.39
CA ASN A 19 7.16 -2.87 5.52
C ASN A 19 7.26 -1.80 4.42
N GLN A 20 8.47 -1.27 4.18
CA GLN A 20 8.74 -0.29 3.13
C GLN A 20 8.33 -0.76 1.73
N ASP A 21 8.49 -2.05 1.42
CA ASP A 21 8.07 -2.63 0.14
C ASP A 21 6.56 -2.66 0.00
N LEU A 22 5.84 -2.91 1.09
CA LEU A 22 4.38 -2.85 1.12
C LEU A 22 3.89 -1.41 0.89
N ILE A 23 4.51 -0.41 1.55
CA ILE A 23 4.17 0.99 1.29
C ILE A 23 4.44 1.36 -0.17
N ARG A 24 5.56 0.89 -0.75
CA ARG A 24 5.88 1.13 -2.16
C ARG A 24 4.80 0.58 -3.08
N GLU A 25 4.37 -0.66 -2.85
CA GLU A 25 3.34 -1.34 -3.64
C GLU A 25 1.96 -0.69 -3.50
N VAL A 26 1.62 -0.17 -2.32
CA VAL A 26 0.37 0.59 -2.13
C VAL A 26 0.46 1.94 -2.86
N SER A 27 1.61 2.61 -2.73
CA SER A 27 1.81 3.95 -3.30
C SER A 27 1.89 3.97 -4.82
N SER A 28 2.14 2.85 -5.49
CA SER A 28 2.13 2.78 -6.96
C SER A 28 0.74 3.00 -7.56
N ASP A 29 -0.30 2.80 -6.77
CA ASP A 29 -1.69 3.00 -7.17
C ASP A 29 -2.17 4.44 -6.86
N MET A 30 -1.31 5.28 -6.26
CA MET A 30 -1.66 6.66 -5.87
C MET A 30 -1.22 7.70 -6.92
N PHE A 31 -2.14 8.61 -7.24
CA PHE A 31 -1.85 9.83 -8.00
C PHE A 31 -1.32 10.97 -7.12
N SER A 32 -0.74 12.00 -7.75
CA SER A 32 -0.24 13.21 -7.08
C SER A 32 -1.29 13.92 -6.23
N GLU A 33 -2.53 13.87 -6.67
CA GLU A 33 -3.72 14.44 -6.03
C GLU A 33 -4.02 13.75 -4.70
N HIS A 34 -3.58 12.50 -4.55
CA HIS A 34 -3.67 11.76 -3.29
C HIS A 34 -2.46 12.00 -2.38
N GLY A 35 -1.60 12.98 -2.70
CA GLY A 35 -0.46 13.32 -1.87
C GLY A 35 0.76 12.42 -2.05
N CYS A 36 0.83 11.60 -3.11
CA CYS A 36 1.97 10.73 -3.44
C CYS A 36 2.72 11.28 -4.66
N PHE A 37 4.03 11.52 -4.51
CA PHE A 37 4.85 12.12 -5.56
C PHE A 37 6.11 11.30 -5.80
N THR A 38 6.56 11.26 -7.05
CA THR A 38 7.86 10.73 -7.41
C THR A 38 8.78 11.87 -7.82
N ALA A 39 9.84 12.09 -7.06
CA ALA A 39 10.95 12.93 -7.45
C ALA A 39 12.09 12.09 -8.03
N TYR A 40 12.98 12.72 -8.79
CA TYR A 40 14.20 12.10 -9.31
C TYR A 40 15.42 12.84 -8.79
N ASN A 41 16.50 12.11 -8.56
CA ASN A 41 17.76 12.67 -8.09
C ASN A 41 18.55 13.45 -9.15
N ALA A 42 18.12 13.42 -10.42
CA ALA A 42 18.78 14.07 -11.53
C ALA A 42 17.77 14.59 -12.56
N TYR A 43 18.20 15.61 -13.33
CA TYR A 43 17.49 16.12 -14.50
C TYR A 43 18.49 16.38 -15.65
N PRO A 44 18.23 15.93 -16.88
CA PRO A 44 17.06 15.15 -17.32
C PRO A 44 17.03 13.75 -16.70
N VAL A 45 15.84 13.15 -16.63
CA VAL A 45 15.66 11.78 -16.15
C VAL A 45 16.29 10.82 -17.16
N THR A 46 17.14 9.94 -16.67
CA THR A 46 17.80 8.85 -17.42
C THR A 46 17.46 7.50 -16.81
N GLU A 47 17.85 6.40 -17.46
CA GLU A 47 17.68 5.04 -16.92
C GLU A 47 18.39 4.82 -15.58
N GLN A 48 19.42 5.62 -15.26
CA GLN A 48 20.14 5.56 -13.99
C GLN A 48 19.54 6.47 -12.91
N SER A 49 18.50 7.23 -13.24
CA SER A 49 17.83 8.12 -12.27
C SER A 49 17.11 7.29 -11.22
N ILE A 50 17.29 7.66 -9.96
CA ILE A 50 16.72 6.95 -8.82
C ILE A 50 15.40 7.63 -8.45
N PRO A 51 14.25 6.92 -8.51
CA PRO A 51 12.98 7.47 -8.08
C PRO A 51 12.92 7.55 -6.56
N ILE A 52 12.53 8.73 -6.06
CA ILE A 52 12.36 9.04 -4.65
C ILE A 52 10.87 9.30 -4.43
N ILE A 53 10.21 8.37 -3.74
CA ILE A 53 8.79 8.49 -3.41
C ILE A 53 8.63 9.36 -2.16
N MET A 54 7.77 10.36 -2.28
CA MET A 54 7.50 11.36 -1.26
C MET A 54 6.00 11.50 -1.02
N PHE A 55 5.63 11.80 0.22
CA PHE A 55 4.24 11.88 0.67
C PHE A 55 3.99 13.19 1.37
N THR A 56 2.82 13.80 1.17
CA THR A 56 2.31 14.82 2.08
C THR A 56 1.69 14.17 3.32
N GLN A 57 1.28 14.97 4.31
CA GLN A 57 0.51 14.45 5.44
C GLN A 57 -0.78 13.73 4.99
N GLU A 58 -1.50 14.33 4.03
CA GLU A 58 -2.69 13.73 3.41
C GLU A 58 -2.33 12.43 2.66
N GLY A 59 -1.18 12.39 1.99
CA GLY A 59 -0.68 11.16 1.37
C GLY A 59 -0.47 10.02 2.36
N ILE A 60 0.02 10.32 3.57
CA ILE A 60 0.18 9.31 4.64
C ILE A 60 -1.19 8.77 5.10
N GLU A 61 -2.19 9.64 5.21
CA GLU A 61 -3.56 9.26 5.57
C GLU A 61 -4.19 8.35 4.51
N ASN A 62 -4.05 8.71 3.23
CA ASN A 62 -4.51 7.88 2.12
C ASN A 62 -3.83 6.50 2.08
N VAL A 63 -2.52 6.44 2.32
CA VAL A 63 -1.80 5.14 2.42
C VAL A 63 -2.37 4.29 3.55
N ARG A 64 -2.65 4.89 4.71
CA ARG A 64 -3.23 4.17 5.86
C ARG A 64 -4.59 3.57 5.51
N GLU A 65 -5.45 4.32 4.81
CA GLU A 65 -6.77 3.84 4.38
C GLU A 65 -6.65 2.69 3.37
N MET A 66 -5.82 2.85 2.34
CA MET A 66 -5.59 1.80 1.33
C MET A 66 -5.03 0.50 1.93
N LEU A 67 -4.17 0.61 2.95
CA LEU A 67 -3.67 -0.55 3.69
C LEU A 67 -4.79 -1.27 4.47
N ALA A 68 -5.69 -0.50 5.10
CA ALA A 68 -6.84 -1.06 5.80
C ALA A 68 -7.76 -1.80 4.82
N ASP A 69 -8.09 -1.19 3.69
CA ASP A 69 -8.93 -1.79 2.66
C ASP A 69 -8.32 -3.07 2.09
N ARG A 70 -7.01 -3.08 1.80
CA ARG A 70 -6.31 -4.29 1.33
C ARG A 70 -6.36 -5.40 2.40
N ARG A 71 -6.13 -5.07 3.67
CA ARG A 71 -6.21 -6.04 4.78
C ARG A 71 -7.60 -6.65 4.90
N ASP A 72 -8.63 -5.83 4.83
CA ASP A 72 -10.02 -6.30 4.90
C ASP A 72 -10.36 -7.21 3.71
N HIS A 73 -9.87 -6.87 2.52
CA HIS A 73 -10.02 -7.72 1.35
C HIS A 73 -9.38 -9.11 1.55
N TYR A 74 -8.14 -9.17 2.04
CA TYR A 74 -7.47 -10.45 2.33
C TYR A 74 -8.20 -11.26 3.43
N VAL A 75 -8.67 -10.59 4.48
CA VAL A 75 -9.42 -11.25 5.56
C VAL A 75 -10.72 -11.86 5.03
N GLU A 76 -11.45 -11.15 4.18
CA GLU A 76 -12.70 -11.64 3.61
C GLU A 76 -12.47 -12.79 2.62
N GLN A 77 -11.43 -12.70 1.78
CA GLN A 77 -10.99 -13.81 0.94
C GLN A 77 -10.70 -15.06 1.77
N MET A 78 -9.92 -14.94 2.85
CA MET A 78 -9.61 -16.07 3.73
C MET A 78 -10.85 -16.66 4.40
N ARG A 79 -11.81 -15.82 4.83
CA ARG A 79 -13.09 -16.28 5.39
C ARG A 79 -13.89 -17.06 4.36
N SER A 80 -13.97 -16.56 3.13
CA SER A 80 -14.64 -17.22 2.02
C SER A 80 -14.02 -18.59 1.72
N THR A 81 -12.70 -18.65 1.56
CA THR A 81 -11.96 -19.89 1.32
C THR A 81 -12.17 -20.92 2.45
N ARG A 82 -12.10 -20.48 3.72
CA ARG A 82 -12.36 -21.37 4.87
C ARG A 82 -13.79 -21.90 4.89
N ARG A 83 -14.78 -21.07 4.55
CA ARG A 83 -16.18 -21.51 4.44
C ARG A 83 -16.35 -22.55 3.33
N MET A 84 -15.72 -22.36 2.18
CA MET A 84 -15.73 -23.32 1.08
C MET A 84 -15.15 -24.67 1.49
N TYR A 85 -13.94 -24.71 2.07
CA TYR A 85 -13.33 -25.96 2.53
C TYR A 85 -14.16 -26.67 3.61
N ARG A 86 -14.83 -25.93 4.51
CA ARG A 86 -15.74 -26.52 5.50
C ARG A 86 -16.97 -27.17 4.89
N ARG A 87 -17.51 -26.62 3.78
CA ARG A 87 -18.63 -27.23 3.05
C ARG A 87 -18.19 -28.53 2.36
N LEU A 88 -17.06 -28.48 1.63
CA LEU A 88 -16.51 -29.67 0.95
C LEU A 88 -16.25 -30.84 1.90
N ARG A 89 -15.75 -30.58 3.12
CA ARG A 89 -15.55 -31.60 4.15
C ARG A 89 -16.84 -32.17 4.74
N ARG A 90 -17.96 -31.46 4.66
CA ARG A 90 -19.28 -31.95 5.13
C ARG A 90 -20.01 -32.73 4.05
N GLU A 91 -19.70 -32.47 2.78
CA GLU A 91 -20.33 -33.09 1.60
C GLU A 91 -19.59 -34.34 1.12
N THR A 92 -18.45 -34.70 1.70
CA THR A 92 -17.76 -35.98 1.46
C THR A 92 -18.29 -37.03 2.45
N PRO A 93 -19.09 -38.02 2.02
CA PRO A 93 -19.49 -39.12 2.89
C PRO A 93 -18.25 -39.97 3.19
N ALA A 94 -18.12 -40.46 4.43
CA ALA A 94 -17.17 -41.51 4.74
C ALA A 94 -17.50 -42.74 3.89
N ALA A 95 -16.55 -43.16 3.06
CA ALA A 95 -16.63 -44.39 2.28
C ALA A 95 -16.61 -45.62 3.19
#